data_AF-A0A132BVT5-F1
#
_entry.id   AF-A0A132BVT5-F1
#
_cell.length_a   1.000
_cell.length_b   1.000
_cell.length_c   1.000
_cell.angle_alpha   90.00
_cell.angle_beta   90.00
_cell.angle_gamma   90.00
#
_symmetry.space_group_name_H-M   'P 1'
#
loop_
_entity.id
_entity.type
_entity.pdbx_description
1 polymer ?
#
loop_
_entity_poly.entity_id
_entity_poly.type
_entity_poly.pdbx_seq_one_letter_code
_entity_poly.pdbx_strand_id
1 'polypeptide(L)'
;MLVENSQIPDALSEAFATVDGLMSTGKYAQSLSVMLPYVKSGELDLRLLERTADCFYEMRDFDNAINVMKHITDSHPEDAASWGKLGLMLQSNGELSDAATAFEQVLQQDPNSIPALTALNGIETFSVDSLYAQRLLSLSERDDLAASHRALVHHALAQIAHAAGETSVAYTLFQSSRQEVGGTFVPAIFDEMVQEQEQLFEPRIETGDTADLPKIVFVGGMPMAGTGLVNRILSKHSNVFSVGETTALSRTHGAIRMHLAKTDRPCNYWDWLDQLTAEEIDIFRQYYLERALGGQAAGCKTIVDAHPLGCLEFGLAQILFPEAKFVFMSRHPLDTALANVASNVLNGNGLASRADWIAQATRAVYSSATHYAGKLGDAMHMQSYEALVQSPDSEIAKLLEHSGLDFQEACLTPNPLCVIDNVAAKLGHEELSPDTQGHWKTYEAELAPVAEALGGDRWISAWETFDEALR
;
A
#
# COMPACT_ATOMS: atom_id res chain seq x y z
N MET A 1 -51.45 27.13 19.42
CA MET A 1 -51.31 25.77 18.86
C MET A 1 -51.05 25.95 17.38
N LEU A 2 -49.87 25.71 16.81
CA LEU A 2 -48.75 24.85 17.16
C LEU A 2 -47.46 25.64 16.85
N VAL A 3 -46.43 25.53 17.69
CA VAL A 3 -45.07 25.93 17.32
C VAL A 3 -44.25 24.66 17.26
N GLU A 4 -43.62 24.48 16.11
CA GLU A 4 -42.77 23.36 15.72
C GLU A 4 -41.64 23.15 16.73
N ASN A 5 -41.44 21.90 17.12
CA ASN A 5 -40.32 21.46 17.94
C ASN A 5 -39.09 21.39 17.02
N SER A 6 -38.39 22.51 16.83
CA SER A 6 -37.08 22.53 16.19
C SER A 6 -36.08 21.81 17.10
N GLN A 7 -35.72 20.57 16.76
CA GLN A 7 -34.66 19.82 17.42
C GLN A 7 -33.33 20.54 17.18
N ILE A 8 -32.82 21.23 18.21
CA ILE A 8 -31.43 21.68 18.26
C ILE A 8 -30.58 20.41 18.42
N PRO A 9 -29.58 20.15 17.54
CA PRO A 9 -28.68 19.02 17.72
C PRO A 9 -28.00 19.10 19.08
N ASP A 10 -27.90 17.97 19.78
CA ASP A 10 -27.08 17.88 21.01
C ASP A 10 -25.64 18.30 20.70
N ALA A 11 -24.98 19.01 21.62
CA ALA A 11 -23.65 19.62 21.41
C ALA A 11 -22.60 18.58 20.96
N LEU A 12 -22.73 17.33 21.42
CA LEU A 12 -21.89 16.21 20.99
C LEU A 12 -22.13 15.83 19.52
N SER A 13 -23.38 15.91 19.04
CA SER A 13 -23.71 15.62 17.64
C SER A 13 -23.15 16.68 16.67
N GLU A 14 -23.15 17.95 17.07
CA GLU A 14 -22.51 19.02 16.31
C GLU A 14 -20.98 18.86 16.27
N ALA A 15 -20.39 18.45 17.40
CA ALA A 15 -18.96 18.11 17.46
C ALA A 15 -18.61 16.95 16.51
N PHE A 16 -19.43 15.89 16.46
CA PHE A 16 -19.21 14.77 15.53
C PHE A 16 -19.28 15.20 14.06
N ALA A 17 -20.22 16.06 13.67
CA ALA A 17 -20.25 16.58 12.30
C ALA A 17 -18.95 17.33 11.94
N THR A 18 -18.42 18.11 12.89
CA THR A 18 -17.14 18.81 12.71
C THR A 18 -15.97 17.83 12.62
N VAL A 19 -15.92 16.84 13.50
CA VAL A 19 -14.89 15.78 13.53
C VAL A 19 -14.90 14.99 12.24
N ASP A 20 -16.06 14.54 11.78
CA ASP A 20 -16.21 13.74 10.56
C ASP A 20 -15.82 14.57 9.32
N GLY A 21 -16.16 15.86 9.30
CA GLY A 21 -15.71 16.80 8.27
C GLY A 21 -14.18 16.97 8.24
N LEU A 22 -13.54 17.07 9.41
CA LEU A 22 -12.09 17.14 9.52
C LEU A 22 -11.42 15.83 9.12
N MET A 23 -11.93 14.67 9.58
CA MET A 23 -11.42 13.34 9.23
C MET A 23 -11.51 13.10 7.72
N SER A 24 -12.62 13.44 7.08
CA SER A 24 -12.77 13.30 5.62
C SER A 24 -11.79 14.14 4.80
N THR A 25 -11.17 15.15 5.41
CA THR A 25 -10.12 15.98 4.82
C THR A 25 -8.71 15.63 5.32
N GLY A 26 -8.55 14.53 6.07
CA GLY A 26 -7.27 14.06 6.61
C GLY A 26 -6.77 14.85 7.83
N LYS A 27 -7.58 15.70 8.44
CA LYS A 27 -7.19 16.59 9.55
C LYS A 27 -7.37 15.93 10.93
N TYR A 28 -6.83 14.73 11.09
CA TYR A 28 -7.04 13.88 12.27
C TYR A 28 -6.59 14.51 13.60
N ALA A 29 -5.46 15.24 13.62
CA ALA A 29 -5.01 15.93 14.82
C ALA A 29 -5.95 17.06 15.26
N GLN A 30 -6.57 17.74 14.29
CA GLN A 30 -7.61 18.75 14.57
C GLN A 30 -8.89 18.07 15.06
N SER A 31 -9.26 16.93 14.48
CA SER A 31 -10.37 16.10 14.96
C SER A 31 -10.19 15.69 16.42
N LEU A 32 -9.01 15.18 16.80
CA LEU A 32 -8.69 14.84 18.21
C LEU A 32 -8.81 16.06 19.13
N SER A 33 -8.37 17.24 18.66
CA SER A 33 -8.47 18.48 19.43
C SER A 33 -9.91 18.90 19.70
N VAL A 34 -10.83 18.68 18.75
CA VAL A 34 -12.27 18.91 18.90
C VAL A 34 -12.89 17.92 19.90
N MET A 35 -12.41 16.68 19.93
CA MET A 35 -12.91 15.62 20.82
C MET A 35 -12.39 15.72 22.26
N LEU A 36 -11.21 16.32 22.47
CA LEU A 36 -10.53 16.37 23.77
C LEU A 36 -11.38 16.89 24.96
N PRO A 37 -12.21 17.96 24.81
CA PRO A 37 -13.06 18.42 25.91
C PRO A 37 -14.12 17.39 26.34
N TYR A 38 -14.64 16.60 25.39
CA TYR A 38 -15.65 15.56 25.65
C TYR A 38 -15.04 14.32 26.28
N VAL A 39 -13.82 13.95 25.89
CA VAL A 39 -13.08 12.88 26.59
C VAL A 39 -12.79 13.28 28.04
N LYS A 40 -12.47 14.56 28.29
CA LYS A 40 -12.19 15.09 29.63
C LYS A 40 -13.42 15.24 30.54
N SER A 41 -14.64 15.30 29.99
CA SER A 41 -15.85 15.41 30.81
C SER A 41 -16.20 14.10 31.54
N GLY A 42 -15.60 12.98 31.11
CA GLY A 42 -15.72 11.66 31.76
C GLY A 42 -16.89 10.81 31.26
N GLU A 43 -17.78 11.35 30.42
CA GLU A 43 -18.78 10.56 29.70
C GLU A 43 -18.18 10.08 28.37
N LEU A 44 -17.64 8.86 28.38
CA LEU A 44 -17.03 8.24 27.20
C LEU A 44 -18.09 7.52 26.36
N ASP A 45 -18.79 8.28 25.49
CA ASP A 45 -19.69 7.72 24.47
C ASP A 45 -18.90 6.82 23.50
N LEU A 46 -19.46 5.66 23.16
CA LEU A 46 -18.83 4.69 22.25
C LEU A 46 -18.39 5.34 20.92
N ARG A 47 -19.23 6.19 20.32
CA ARG A 47 -18.97 6.85 19.03
C ARG A 47 -17.83 7.86 19.12
N LEU A 48 -17.60 8.44 20.31
CA LEU A 48 -16.48 9.33 20.59
C LEU A 48 -15.18 8.53 20.67
N LEU A 49 -15.20 7.41 21.39
CA LEU A 49 -14.04 6.52 21.51
C LEU A 49 -13.65 5.92 20.16
N GLU A 50 -14.62 5.45 19.36
CA GLU A 50 -14.36 4.92 18.01
C GLU A 50 -13.66 5.94 17.10
N ARG A 51 -14.18 7.17 17.03
CA ARG A 51 -13.54 8.26 16.24
C ARG A 51 -12.16 8.62 16.75
N THR A 52 -11.97 8.55 18.07
CA THR A 52 -10.66 8.80 18.70
C THR A 52 -9.66 7.72 18.28
N ALA A 53 -10.06 6.45 18.34
CA ALA A 53 -9.23 5.33 17.86
C ALA A 53 -8.91 5.46 16.37
N ASP A 54 -9.89 5.80 15.53
CA ASP A 54 -9.71 6.01 14.09
C ASP A 54 -8.71 7.14 13.81
N CYS A 55 -8.81 8.27 14.53
CA CYS A 55 -7.86 9.36 14.38
C CYS A 55 -6.43 8.96 14.78
N PHE A 56 -6.26 8.24 15.90
CA PHE A 56 -4.95 7.74 16.31
C PHE A 56 -4.37 6.76 15.28
N TYR A 57 -5.21 5.86 14.77
CA TYR A 57 -4.81 4.88 13.76
C TYR A 57 -4.32 5.55 12.47
N GLU A 58 -5.09 6.52 11.96
CA GLU A 58 -4.74 7.29 10.76
C GLU A 58 -3.49 8.17 10.97
N MET A 59 -3.25 8.64 12.20
CA MET A 59 -2.02 9.33 12.60
C MET A 59 -0.84 8.38 12.87
N ARG A 60 -1.02 7.07 12.65
CA ARG A 60 -0.04 6.00 12.90
C ARG A 60 0.41 5.88 14.36
N ASP A 61 -0.42 6.36 15.28
CA ASP A 61 -0.27 6.14 16.72
C ASP A 61 -1.03 4.87 17.12
N PHE A 62 -0.50 3.73 16.67
CA PHE A 62 -1.15 2.43 16.81
C PHE A 62 -1.33 2.03 18.28
N ASP A 63 -0.37 2.36 19.14
CA ASP A 63 -0.44 2.08 20.57
C ASP A 63 -1.67 2.72 21.20
N ASN A 64 -1.91 4.02 20.96
CA ASN A 64 -3.08 4.70 21.49
C ASN A 64 -4.38 4.22 20.84
N ALA A 65 -4.38 3.95 19.52
CA ALA A 65 -5.54 3.41 18.83
C ALA A 65 -5.99 2.05 19.43
N ILE A 66 -5.04 1.12 19.61
CA ILE A 66 -5.29 -0.21 20.18
C ILE A 66 -5.74 -0.11 21.63
N ASN A 67 -5.13 0.76 22.44
CA ASN A 67 -5.53 0.95 23.83
C ASN A 67 -6.98 1.45 23.97
N VAL A 68 -7.40 2.38 23.10
CA VAL A 68 -8.79 2.86 23.07
C VAL A 68 -9.74 1.72 22.66
N MET A 69 -9.39 0.94 21.63
CA MET A 69 -10.23 -0.19 21.20
C MET A 69 -10.31 -1.33 22.23
N LYS A 70 -9.21 -1.62 22.96
CA LYS A 70 -9.23 -2.55 24.10
C LYS A 70 -10.20 -2.06 25.19
N HIS A 71 -10.19 -0.77 25.50
CA HIS A 71 -11.15 -0.20 26.45
C HIS A 71 -12.62 -0.33 25.98
N ILE A 72 -12.88 -0.10 24.69
CA ILE A 72 -14.22 -0.28 24.10
C ILE A 72 -14.67 -1.74 24.24
N THR A 73 -13.84 -2.69 23.86
CA THR A 73 -14.19 -4.12 23.89
C THR A 73 -14.32 -4.68 25.31
N ASP A 74 -13.58 -4.12 26.28
CA ASP A 74 -13.75 -4.45 27.71
C ASP A 74 -15.08 -3.93 28.29
N SER A 75 -15.55 -2.77 27.82
CA SER A 75 -16.79 -2.11 28.30
C SER A 75 -18.04 -2.55 27.54
N HIS A 76 -17.89 -2.97 26.28
CA HIS A 76 -18.94 -3.41 25.37
C HIS A 76 -18.57 -4.76 24.72
N PRO A 77 -18.40 -5.84 25.50
CA PRO A 77 -17.96 -7.13 24.98
C PRO A 77 -18.97 -7.75 23.99
N GLU A 78 -20.23 -7.33 24.02
CA GLU A 78 -21.28 -7.74 23.10
C GLU A 78 -21.23 -7.05 21.73
N ASP A 79 -20.38 -6.05 21.52
CA ASP A 79 -20.29 -5.35 20.23
C ASP A 79 -19.28 -6.00 19.29
N ALA A 80 -19.75 -6.90 18.42
CA ALA A 80 -18.93 -7.55 17.40
C ALA A 80 -18.20 -6.56 16.48
N ALA A 81 -18.78 -5.38 16.20
CA ALA A 81 -18.15 -4.39 15.33
C ALA A 81 -16.85 -3.86 15.93
N SER A 82 -16.86 -3.54 17.23
CA SER A 82 -15.66 -3.11 17.98
C SER A 82 -14.60 -4.19 18.04
N TRP A 83 -14.97 -5.46 18.25
CA TRP A 83 -14.02 -6.58 18.18
C TRP A 83 -13.39 -6.72 16.80
N GLY A 84 -14.18 -6.59 15.73
CA GLY A 84 -13.68 -6.59 14.36
C GLY A 84 -12.68 -5.45 14.10
N LYS A 85 -13.00 -4.23 14.56
CA LYS A 85 -12.11 -3.07 14.44
C LYS A 85 -10.82 -3.24 15.25
N LEU A 86 -10.90 -3.75 16.47
CA LEU A 86 -9.72 -4.08 17.29
C LEU A 86 -8.83 -5.11 16.57
N GLY A 87 -9.43 -6.18 16.04
CA GLY A 87 -8.70 -7.21 15.28
C GLY A 87 -7.95 -6.64 14.08
N LEU A 88 -8.58 -5.74 13.32
CA LEU A 88 -7.93 -5.07 12.18
C LEU A 88 -6.76 -4.17 12.63
N MET A 89 -6.93 -3.39 13.71
CA MET A 89 -5.86 -2.53 14.22
C MET A 89 -4.66 -3.34 14.75
N LEU A 90 -4.92 -4.42 15.48
CA LEU A 90 -3.89 -5.35 15.95
C LEU A 90 -3.17 -6.03 14.78
N GLN A 91 -3.92 -6.45 13.76
CA GLN A 91 -3.35 -7.04 12.55
C GLN A 91 -2.40 -6.07 11.84
N SER A 92 -2.82 -4.81 11.66
CA SER A 92 -1.97 -3.77 11.07
C SER A 92 -0.73 -3.44 11.89
N ASN A 93 -0.80 -3.57 13.22
CA ASN A 93 0.35 -3.40 14.13
C ASN A 93 1.26 -4.64 14.18
N GLY A 94 0.87 -5.76 13.56
CA GLY A 94 1.61 -7.03 13.57
C GLY A 94 1.34 -7.92 14.79
N GLU A 95 0.40 -7.55 15.66
CA GLU A 95 -0.03 -8.33 16.84
C GLU A 95 -1.02 -9.43 16.44
N LEU A 96 -0.57 -10.40 15.62
CA LEU A 96 -1.45 -11.35 14.94
C LEU A 96 -2.20 -12.31 15.87
N SER A 97 -1.59 -12.74 16.97
CA SER A 97 -2.24 -13.64 17.94
C SER A 97 -3.42 -12.94 18.63
N ASP A 98 -3.23 -11.68 19.03
CA ASP A 98 -4.29 -10.89 19.66
C ASP A 98 -5.36 -10.52 18.61
N ALA A 99 -4.95 -10.23 17.38
CA ALA A 99 -5.88 -10.00 16.27
C ALA A 99 -6.78 -11.22 16.00
N ALA A 100 -6.20 -12.43 15.96
CA ALA A 100 -6.96 -13.67 15.82
C ALA A 100 -7.97 -13.85 16.95
N THR A 101 -7.55 -13.62 18.19
CA THR A 101 -8.44 -13.68 19.37
C THR A 101 -9.62 -12.71 19.22
N ALA A 102 -9.37 -11.48 18.76
CA ALA A 102 -10.43 -10.49 18.53
C ALA A 102 -11.41 -10.93 17.42
N PHE A 103 -10.92 -11.47 16.30
CA PHE A 103 -11.79 -12.00 15.25
C PHE A 103 -12.59 -13.24 15.69
N GLU A 104 -12.03 -14.08 16.56
CA GLU A 104 -12.77 -15.19 17.17
C GLU A 104 -13.94 -14.71 18.03
N GLN A 105 -13.81 -13.58 18.74
CA GLN A 105 -14.94 -12.97 19.46
C GLN A 105 -16.07 -12.58 18.51
N VAL A 106 -15.73 -12.05 17.32
CA VAL A 106 -16.73 -11.77 16.28
C VAL A 106 -17.45 -13.05 15.86
N LEU A 107 -16.71 -14.15 15.63
CA LEU A 107 -17.28 -15.43 15.20
C LEU A 107 -18.11 -16.15 16.27
N GLN A 108 -17.94 -15.83 17.55
CA GLN A 108 -18.81 -16.33 18.62
C GLN A 108 -20.22 -15.74 18.53
N GLN A 109 -20.34 -14.50 18.02
CA GLN A 109 -21.62 -13.79 17.88
C GLN A 109 -22.25 -14.01 16.50
N ASP A 110 -21.44 -13.89 15.45
CA ASP A 110 -21.81 -14.18 14.07
C ASP A 110 -20.86 -15.21 13.46
N PRO A 111 -21.19 -16.51 13.56
CA PRO A 111 -20.39 -17.60 12.99
C PRO A 111 -20.11 -17.48 11.48
N ASN A 112 -20.91 -16.68 10.77
CA ASN A 112 -20.84 -16.48 9.32
C ASN A 112 -20.33 -15.09 8.94
N SER A 113 -19.72 -14.35 9.88
CA SER A 113 -19.10 -13.06 9.61
C SER A 113 -17.97 -13.23 8.60
N ILE A 114 -18.24 -12.85 7.35
CA ILE A 114 -17.30 -12.93 6.23
C ILE A 114 -16.01 -12.15 6.55
N PRO A 115 -16.06 -10.88 7.02
CA PRO A 115 -14.85 -10.15 7.36
C PRO A 115 -13.96 -10.90 8.36
N ALA A 116 -14.54 -11.45 9.44
CA ALA A 116 -13.78 -12.17 10.46
C ALA A 116 -13.21 -13.51 9.95
N LEU A 117 -14.00 -14.32 9.22
CA LEU A 117 -13.54 -15.56 8.62
C LEU A 117 -12.35 -15.32 7.67
N THR A 118 -12.45 -14.30 6.81
CA THR A 118 -11.39 -13.99 5.85
C THR A 118 -10.16 -13.37 6.50
N ALA A 119 -10.33 -12.55 7.55
CA ALA A 119 -9.21 -12.00 8.29
C ALA A 119 -8.42 -13.10 9.03
N LEU A 120 -9.12 -14.04 9.67
CA LEU A 120 -8.50 -15.23 10.29
C LEU A 120 -7.76 -16.09 9.27
N ASN A 121 -8.35 -16.34 8.10
CA ASN A 121 -7.67 -17.07 7.03
C ASN A 121 -6.42 -16.34 6.51
N GLY A 122 -6.44 -15.00 6.49
CA GLY A 122 -5.28 -14.19 6.10
C GLY A 122 -4.16 -14.17 7.14
N ILE A 123 -4.52 -14.31 8.43
CA ILE A 123 -3.56 -14.60 9.49
C ILE A 123 -3.01 -16.01 9.23
N GLU A 124 -3.80 -17.04 9.48
CA GLU A 124 -3.42 -18.45 9.31
C GLU A 124 -4.38 -19.14 8.32
N THR A 125 -3.84 -19.55 7.17
CA THR A 125 -4.65 -20.18 6.11
C THR A 125 -5.28 -21.46 6.62
N PHE A 126 -6.59 -21.57 6.47
CA PHE A 126 -7.33 -22.74 6.95
C PHE A 126 -7.00 -24.00 6.14
N SER A 127 -7.00 -25.16 6.82
CA SER A 127 -7.01 -26.45 6.10
C SER A 127 -8.35 -26.66 5.39
N VAL A 128 -8.32 -27.39 4.27
CA VAL A 128 -9.51 -27.71 3.46
C VAL A 128 -10.62 -28.37 4.29
N ASP A 129 -10.27 -29.23 5.24
CA ASP A 129 -11.23 -29.95 6.08
C ASP A 129 -11.75 -29.16 7.29
N SER A 130 -11.28 -27.93 7.51
CA SER A 130 -11.65 -27.16 8.69
C SER A 130 -13.12 -26.71 8.65
N LEU A 131 -13.71 -26.51 9.84
CA LEU A 131 -15.06 -25.96 9.96
C LEU A 131 -15.18 -24.56 9.33
N TYR A 132 -14.12 -23.74 9.40
CA TYR A 132 -14.12 -22.41 8.80
C TYR A 132 -14.04 -22.45 7.27
N ALA A 133 -13.25 -23.37 6.69
CA ALA A 133 -13.25 -23.60 5.24
C ALA A 133 -14.63 -24.07 4.73
N GLN A 134 -15.29 -24.98 5.45
CA GLN A 134 -16.65 -25.43 5.12
C GLN A 134 -17.68 -24.28 5.18
N ARG A 135 -17.55 -23.36 6.16
CA ARG A 135 -18.38 -22.16 6.22
C ARG A 135 -18.15 -21.25 5.03
N LEU A 136 -16.90 -20.94 4.69
CA LEU A 136 -16.57 -20.14 3.50
C LEU A 136 -17.13 -20.77 2.22
N LEU A 137 -17.04 -22.10 2.07
CA LEU A 137 -17.63 -22.82 0.95
C LEU A 137 -19.16 -22.64 0.91
N SER A 138 -19.86 -22.84 2.04
CA SER A 138 -21.31 -22.63 2.10
C SER A 138 -21.72 -21.18 1.82
N LEU A 139 -20.88 -20.20 2.19
CA LEU A 139 -21.11 -18.79 1.90
C LEU A 139 -20.91 -18.50 0.40
N SER A 140 -19.99 -19.19 -0.28
CA SER A 140 -19.77 -19.04 -1.72
C SER A 140 -20.95 -19.51 -2.58
N GLU A 141 -21.79 -20.41 -2.04
CA GLU A 141 -23.01 -20.91 -2.71
C GLU A 141 -24.21 -19.97 -2.59
N ARG A 142 -24.07 -18.84 -1.87
CA ARG A 142 -25.15 -17.87 -1.67
C ARG A 142 -25.19 -16.81 -2.76
N ASP A 143 -26.36 -16.68 -3.39
CA ASP A 143 -26.60 -15.67 -4.43
C ASP A 143 -26.92 -14.27 -3.87
N ASP A 144 -27.19 -14.13 -2.56
CA ASP A 144 -27.66 -12.89 -1.92
C ASP A 144 -26.55 -12.04 -1.29
N LEU A 145 -25.28 -12.43 -1.46
CA LEU A 145 -24.14 -11.69 -0.93
C LEU A 145 -23.89 -10.38 -1.70
N ALA A 146 -23.38 -9.36 -0.99
CA ALA A 146 -22.81 -8.19 -1.65
C ALA A 146 -21.56 -8.58 -2.45
N ALA A 147 -21.26 -7.87 -3.54
CA ALA A 147 -20.11 -8.18 -4.39
C ALA A 147 -18.77 -8.14 -3.63
N SER A 148 -18.59 -7.17 -2.71
CA SER A 148 -17.42 -7.11 -1.83
C SER A 148 -17.27 -8.34 -0.93
N HIS A 149 -18.38 -8.88 -0.43
CA HIS A 149 -18.39 -10.09 0.38
C HIS A 149 -18.10 -11.35 -0.46
N ARG A 150 -18.68 -11.47 -1.66
CA ARG A 150 -18.32 -12.57 -2.59
C ARG A 150 -16.85 -12.55 -2.95
N ALA A 151 -16.31 -11.36 -3.22
CA ALA A 151 -14.89 -11.18 -3.49
C ALA A 151 -14.02 -11.71 -2.34
N LEU A 152 -14.32 -11.31 -1.09
CA LEU A 152 -13.62 -11.80 0.10
C LEU A 152 -13.70 -13.32 0.23
N VAL A 153 -14.88 -13.91 0.08
CA VAL A 153 -15.07 -15.36 0.19
C VAL A 153 -14.27 -16.10 -0.88
N HIS A 154 -14.36 -15.70 -2.14
CA HIS A 154 -13.58 -16.31 -3.23
C HIS A 154 -12.07 -16.17 -3.00
N HIS A 155 -11.62 -15.03 -2.48
CA HIS A 155 -10.21 -14.81 -2.15
C HIS A 155 -9.71 -15.78 -1.07
N ALA A 156 -10.46 -15.92 0.03
CA ALA A 156 -10.10 -16.83 1.11
C ALA A 156 -10.10 -18.30 0.64
N LEU A 157 -11.09 -18.70 -0.15
CA LEU A 157 -11.13 -20.04 -0.77
C LEU A 157 -9.96 -20.26 -1.74
N ALA A 158 -9.54 -19.24 -2.48
CA ALA A 158 -8.37 -19.30 -3.35
C ALA A 158 -7.07 -19.55 -2.56
N GLN A 159 -6.90 -18.87 -1.42
CA GLN A 159 -5.77 -19.08 -0.51
C GLN A 159 -5.77 -20.51 0.05
N ILE A 160 -6.93 -21.04 0.45
CA ILE A 160 -7.09 -22.41 0.95
C ILE A 160 -6.75 -23.42 -0.16
N ALA A 161 -7.26 -23.22 -1.38
CA ALA A 161 -6.96 -24.08 -2.52
C ALA A 161 -5.47 -24.05 -2.89
N HIS A 162 -4.84 -22.87 -2.86
CA HIS A 162 -3.40 -22.74 -3.08
C HIS A 162 -2.59 -23.52 -2.04
N ALA A 163 -2.92 -23.35 -0.75
CA ALA A 163 -2.26 -24.07 0.34
C ALA A 163 -2.46 -25.60 0.25
N ALA A 164 -3.54 -26.06 -0.40
CA ALA A 164 -3.80 -27.47 -0.67
C ALA A 164 -3.08 -28.01 -1.92
N GLY A 165 -2.40 -27.15 -2.70
CA GLY A 165 -1.76 -27.52 -3.97
C GLY A 165 -2.71 -27.56 -5.18
N GLU A 166 -3.96 -27.09 -5.03
CA GLU A 166 -4.98 -27.07 -6.08
C GLU A 166 -4.86 -25.79 -6.94
N THR A 167 -3.73 -25.65 -7.63
CA THR A 167 -3.31 -24.45 -8.38
C THR A 167 -4.40 -23.87 -9.29
N SER A 168 -5.00 -24.71 -10.15
CA SER A 168 -5.95 -24.24 -11.16
C SER A 168 -7.26 -23.73 -10.53
N VAL A 169 -7.70 -24.38 -9.46
CA VAL A 169 -8.85 -23.94 -8.65
C VAL A 169 -8.53 -22.62 -7.96
N ALA A 170 -7.35 -22.52 -7.35
CA ALA A 170 -6.89 -21.31 -6.68
C ALA A 170 -6.89 -20.10 -7.62
N TYR A 171 -6.29 -20.24 -8.81
CA TYR A 171 -6.24 -19.14 -9.77
C TYR A 171 -7.63 -18.72 -10.26
N THR A 172 -8.50 -19.70 -10.55
CA THR A 172 -9.88 -19.42 -10.95
C THR A 172 -10.62 -18.62 -9.87
N LEU A 173 -10.45 -18.97 -8.59
CA LEU A 173 -11.07 -18.27 -7.48
C LEU A 173 -10.46 -16.87 -7.25
N PHE A 174 -9.14 -16.70 -7.40
CA PHE A 174 -8.53 -15.36 -7.36
C PHE A 174 -9.08 -14.46 -8.47
N GLN A 175 -9.19 -14.97 -9.70
CA GLN A 175 -9.77 -14.20 -10.80
C GLN A 175 -11.25 -13.88 -10.56
N SER A 176 -12.04 -14.84 -10.08
CA SER A 176 -13.44 -14.62 -9.73
C SER A 176 -13.58 -13.54 -8.66
N SER A 177 -12.74 -13.58 -7.63
CA SER A 177 -12.69 -12.55 -6.58
C SER A 177 -12.42 -11.15 -7.16
N ARG A 178 -11.45 -11.03 -8.08
CA ARG A 178 -11.12 -9.76 -8.75
C ARG A 178 -12.23 -9.22 -9.65
N GLN A 179 -13.04 -10.10 -10.24
CA GLN A 179 -14.15 -9.71 -11.11
C GLN A 179 -15.34 -9.15 -10.32
N GLU A 180 -15.57 -9.63 -9.10
CA GLU A 180 -16.65 -9.15 -8.22
C GLU A 180 -16.51 -7.67 -7.83
N VAL A 181 -15.27 -7.23 -7.60
CA VAL A 181 -14.94 -5.84 -7.20
C VAL A 181 -14.17 -5.10 -8.29
N GLY A 182 -14.28 -5.55 -9.54
CA GLY A 182 -13.57 -4.97 -10.68
C GLY A 182 -13.80 -3.46 -10.78
N GLY A 183 -12.73 -2.68 -10.60
CA GLY A 183 -12.74 -1.24 -10.77
C GLY A 183 -12.43 -0.83 -12.21
N THR A 184 -12.70 0.44 -12.55
CA THR A 184 -12.23 1.03 -13.79
C THR A 184 -10.72 1.17 -13.74
N PHE A 185 -10.00 0.42 -14.57
CA PHE A 185 -8.57 0.63 -14.83
C PHE A 185 -8.40 1.08 -16.27
N VAL A 186 -7.68 2.19 -16.47
CA VAL A 186 -7.42 2.77 -17.79
C VAL A 186 -5.93 2.63 -18.08
N PRO A 187 -5.47 1.49 -18.61
CA PRO A 187 -4.05 1.24 -18.78
C PRO A 187 -3.39 2.18 -19.80
N ALA A 188 -4.16 2.71 -20.76
CA ALA A 188 -3.66 3.66 -21.77
C ALA A 188 -3.03 4.92 -21.16
N ILE A 189 -3.49 5.34 -19.97
CA ILE A 189 -2.91 6.48 -19.26
C ILE A 189 -1.42 6.25 -18.94
N PHE A 190 -1.02 5.01 -18.65
CA PHE A 190 0.38 4.69 -18.35
C PHE A 190 1.27 4.89 -19.58
N ASP A 191 0.80 4.44 -20.75
CA ASP A 191 1.56 4.62 -21.99
C ASP A 191 1.68 6.11 -22.36
N GLU A 192 0.61 6.88 -22.22
CA GLU A 192 0.62 8.33 -22.44
C GLU A 192 1.57 9.05 -21.48
N MET A 193 1.48 8.74 -20.18
CA MET A 193 2.37 9.27 -19.14
C MET A 193 3.84 8.97 -19.45
N VAL A 194 4.16 7.73 -19.78
CA VAL A 194 5.55 7.31 -20.01
C VAL A 194 6.07 7.87 -21.34
N GLN A 195 5.24 7.93 -22.37
CA GLN A 195 5.63 8.55 -23.64
C GLN A 195 5.94 10.05 -23.48
N GLU A 196 5.10 10.80 -22.76
CA GLU A 196 5.37 12.21 -22.47
C GLU A 196 6.63 12.37 -21.59
N GLN A 197 6.78 11.51 -20.57
CA GLN A 197 7.96 11.47 -19.71
C GLN A 197 9.25 11.29 -20.52
N GLU A 198 9.30 10.27 -21.38
CA GLU A 198 10.47 9.95 -22.20
C GLU A 198 10.86 11.09 -23.16
N GLN A 199 9.90 11.92 -23.56
CA GLN A 199 10.13 13.05 -24.44
C GLN A 199 10.58 14.31 -23.71
N LEU A 200 10.04 14.56 -22.51
CA LEU A 200 10.08 15.87 -21.87
C LEU A 200 10.91 15.91 -20.58
N PHE A 201 11.13 14.78 -19.92
CA PHE A 201 11.84 14.76 -18.65
C PHE A 201 13.34 15.01 -18.81
N GLU A 202 13.79 16.13 -18.24
CA GLU A 202 15.20 16.42 -18.01
C GLU A 202 15.42 16.72 -16.52
N PRO A 203 16.41 16.08 -15.86
CA PRO A 203 16.66 16.31 -14.46
C PRO A 203 17.14 17.73 -14.22
N ARG A 204 16.64 18.36 -13.16
CA ARG A 204 17.11 19.67 -12.73
C ARG A 204 18.42 19.52 -11.97
N ILE A 205 19.49 20.07 -12.52
CA ILE A 205 20.76 20.24 -11.80
C ILE A 205 20.65 21.55 -11.02
N GLU A 206 20.34 21.46 -9.74
CA GLU A 206 20.23 22.66 -8.91
C GLU A 206 21.64 23.19 -8.55
N THR A 207 21.84 24.49 -8.72
CA THR A 207 23.11 25.18 -8.40
C THR A 207 23.02 26.00 -7.11
N GLY A 208 21.88 25.92 -6.41
CA GLY A 208 21.59 26.58 -5.14
C GLY A 208 21.93 25.73 -3.91
N ASP A 209 21.71 26.29 -2.73
CA ASP A 209 21.93 25.60 -1.45
C ASP A 209 20.72 24.72 -1.11
N THR A 210 20.87 23.43 -1.33
CA THR A 210 19.88 22.36 -1.03
C THR A 210 20.02 21.83 0.39
N ALA A 211 20.98 22.32 1.18
CA ALA A 211 21.33 21.75 2.49
C ALA A 211 20.18 21.77 3.51
N ASP A 212 19.22 22.70 3.35
CA ASP A 212 18.05 22.82 4.22
C ASP A 212 16.87 21.92 3.79
N LEU A 213 16.95 21.26 2.63
CA LEU A 213 15.91 20.34 2.17
C LEU A 213 16.00 18.99 2.91
N PRO A 214 14.85 18.33 3.18
CA PRO A 214 14.86 17.00 3.77
C PRO A 214 15.50 15.99 2.82
N LYS A 215 16.28 15.06 3.38
CA LYS A 215 16.77 13.89 2.66
C LYS A 215 15.62 12.91 2.46
N ILE A 216 15.35 12.54 1.21
CA ILE A 216 14.26 11.63 0.86
C ILE A 216 14.76 10.51 -0.05
N VAL A 217 14.33 9.28 0.26
CA VAL A 217 14.46 8.10 -0.60
C VAL A 217 13.07 7.70 -1.08
N PHE A 218 12.87 7.69 -2.39
CA PHE A 218 11.65 7.20 -3.02
C PHE A 218 11.87 5.76 -3.51
N VAL A 219 11.01 4.85 -3.09
CA VAL A 219 11.04 3.43 -3.48
C VAL A 219 9.79 3.14 -4.30
N GLY A 220 9.97 2.58 -5.50
CA GLY A 220 8.88 2.27 -6.42
C GLY A 220 9.14 1.02 -7.25
N GLY A 221 8.17 0.63 -8.07
CA GLY A 221 8.18 -0.61 -8.84
C GLY A 221 6.77 -1.04 -9.22
N MET A 222 6.62 -2.20 -9.83
CA MET A 222 5.29 -2.81 -9.91
C MET A 222 4.77 -3.10 -8.49
N PRO A 223 3.45 -2.98 -8.23
CA PRO A 223 2.89 -3.50 -6.98
C PRO A 223 3.28 -4.95 -6.80
N MET A 224 3.58 -5.37 -5.57
CA MET A 224 4.08 -6.73 -5.26
C MET A 224 5.49 -7.08 -5.78
N ALA A 225 6.30 -6.09 -6.19
CA ALA A 225 7.67 -6.30 -6.67
C ALA A 225 8.77 -6.26 -5.58
N GLY A 226 8.44 -5.97 -4.31
CA GLY A 226 9.39 -5.92 -3.19
C GLY A 226 9.53 -4.55 -2.53
N THR A 227 8.70 -3.57 -2.87
CA THR A 227 8.82 -2.19 -2.36
C THR A 227 8.48 -2.12 -0.87
N GLY A 228 7.50 -2.90 -0.42
CA GLY A 228 7.15 -3.02 0.99
C GLY A 228 8.28 -3.65 1.79
N LEU A 229 8.98 -4.65 1.23
CA LEU A 229 10.16 -5.26 1.85
C LEU A 229 11.29 -4.24 2.04
N VAL A 230 11.66 -3.49 1.00
CA VAL A 230 12.70 -2.45 1.10
C VAL A 230 12.29 -1.38 2.12
N ASN A 231 11.02 -0.98 2.15
CA ASN A 231 10.54 -0.06 3.17
C ASN A 231 10.77 -0.60 4.59
N ARG A 232 10.43 -1.87 4.85
CA ARG A 232 10.63 -2.49 6.17
C ARG A 232 12.11 -2.63 6.54
N ILE A 233 12.98 -2.91 5.56
CA ILE A 233 14.44 -2.95 5.74
C ILE A 233 14.95 -1.57 6.16
N LEU A 234 14.66 -0.52 5.38
CA LEU A 234 15.16 0.83 5.67
C LEU A 234 14.56 1.40 6.96
N SER A 235 13.30 1.07 7.28
CA SER A 235 12.61 1.53 8.50
C SER A 235 13.25 1.02 9.79
N LYS A 236 14.09 -0.02 9.73
CA LYS A 236 14.86 -0.49 10.89
C LYS A 236 16.05 0.41 11.23
N HIS A 237 16.48 1.26 10.30
CA HIS A 237 17.56 2.18 10.53
C HIS A 237 17.10 3.31 11.48
N SER A 238 17.86 3.56 12.54
CA SER A 238 17.49 4.55 13.58
C SER A 238 17.31 5.99 13.06
N ASN A 239 18.04 6.34 11.99
CA ASN A 239 17.95 7.63 11.30
C ASN A 239 16.93 7.67 10.14
N VAL A 240 16.03 6.69 10.03
CA VAL A 240 14.97 6.67 9.01
C VAL A 240 13.62 7.03 9.64
N PHE A 241 12.83 7.79 8.88
CA PHE A 241 11.42 8.01 9.10
C PHE A 241 10.66 7.54 7.87
N SER A 242 10.02 6.37 7.95
CA SER A 242 9.23 5.85 6.83
C SER A 242 7.82 6.42 6.86
N VAL A 243 7.39 7.00 5.74
CA VAL A 243 5.99 7.41 5.53
C VAL A 243 5.14 6.27 4.97
N GLY A 244 5.75 5.14 4.60
CA GLY A 244 5.06 3.97 4.06
C GLY A 244 4.53 4.18 2.65
N GLU A 245 3.45 3.48 2.31
CA GLU A 245 2.73 3.66 1.04
C GLU A 245 1.83 4.88 1.11
N THR A 246 2.19 5.95 0.41
CA THR A 246 1.44 7.20 0.38
C THR A 246 1.05 7.58 -1.05
N THR A 247 -0.07 8.29 -1.19
CA THR A 247 -0.46 8.92 -2.47
C THR A 247 0.00 10.39 -2.57
N ALA A 248 0.99 10.80 -1.77
CA ALA A 248 1.42 12.19 -1.68
C ALA A 248 1.98 12.70 -3.01
N LEU A 249 2.81 11.92 -3.72
CA LEU A 249 3.32 12.31 -5.05
C LEU A 249 2.17 12.53 -6.03
N SER A 250 1.27 11.56 -6.19
CA SER A 250 0.19 11.63 -7.19
C SER A 250 -0.83 12.72 -6.88
N ARG A 251 -1.11 12.96 -5.59
CA ARG A 251 -1.91 14.11 -5.16
C ARG A 251 -1.21 15.43 -5.44
N THR A 252 0.11 15.51 -5.26
CA THR A 252 0.89 16.71 -5.57
C THR A 252 0.92 16.97 -7.07
N HIS A 253 1.12 15.94 -7.87
CA HIS A 253 1.04 16.01 -9.33
C HIS A 253 -0.33 16.51 -9.80
N GLY A 254 -1.42 15.96 -9.27
CA GLY A 254 -2.78 16.43 -9.55
C GLY A 254 -3.00 17.88 -9.14
N ALA A 255 -2.45 18.31 -8.00
CA ALA A 255 -2.54 19.70 -7.54
C ALA A 255 -1.79 20.68 -8.46
N ILE A 256 -0.60 20.29 -8.93
CA ILE A 256 0.18 21.04 -9.93
C ILE A 256 -0.65 21.22 -11.19
N ARG A 257 -1.17 20.13 -11.77
CA ARG A 257 -1.96 20.17 -13.00
C ARG A 257 -3.20 21.04 -12.85
N MET A 258 -3.91 20.95 -11.72
CA MET A 258 -5.07 21.78 -11.43
C MET A 258 -4.71 23.27 -11.30
N HIS A 259 -3.59 23.59 -10.66
CA HIS A 259 -3.10 24.97 -10.52
C HIS A 259 -2.74 25.56 -11.89
N LEU A 260 -2.01 24.81 -12.71
CA LEU A 260 -1.59 25.23 -14.04
C LEU A 260 -2.78 25.46 -14.97
N ALA A 261 -3.76 24.55 -14.96
CA ALA A 261 -5.01 24.70 -15.69
C ALA A 261 -5.77 25.99 -15.32
N LYS A 262 -5.79 26.36 -14.03
CA LYS A 262 -6.42 27.61 -13.56
C LYS A 262 -5.67 28.88 -14.00
N THR A 263 -4.40 28.73 -14.37
CA THR A 263 -3.53 29.81 -14.85
C THR A 263 -3.28 29.77 -16.36
N ASP A 264 -4.07 28.98 -17.11
CA ASP A 264 -3.96 28.83 -18.57
C ASP A 264 -2.55 28.43 -19.07
N ARG A 265 -1.89 27.55 -18.30
CA ARG A 265 -0.58 26.96 -18.63
C ARG A 265 -0.72 25.48 -19.03
N PRO A 266 0.24 24.92 -19.78
CA PRO A 266 0.32 23.48 -20.05
C PRO A 266 0.14 22.66 -18.78
N CYS A 267 -0.71 21.63 -18.83
CA CYS A 267 -1.13 20.87 -17.66
C CYS A 267 -1.51 19.41 -17.98
N ASN A 268 -0.92 18.85 -19.04
CA ASN A 268 -0.92 17.41 -19.30
C ASN A 268 -0.02 16.70 -18.26
N TYR A 269 0.49 15.51 -18.54
CA TYR A 269 1.22 14.75 -17.53
C TYR A 269 2.63 15.28 -17.32
N TRP A 270 3.33 15.72 -18.37
CA TRP A 270 4.71 16.19 -18.23
C TRP A 270 5.04 17.48 -18.99
N ASP A 271 4.10 18.05 -19.74
CA ASP A 271 4.29 19.33 -20.44
C ASP A 271 4.41 20.56 -19.52
N TRP A 272 4.24 20.35 -18.21
CA TRP A 272 4.37 21.39 -17.19
C TRP A 272 5.77 21.48 -16.55
N LEU A 273 6.69 20.55 -16.84
CA LEU A 273 7.96 20.40 -16.12
C LEU A 273 8.81 21.69 -16.05
N ASP A 274 8.73 22.56 -17.07
CA ASP A 274 9.44 23.85 -17.17
C ASP A 274 8.56 25.07 -16.83
N GLN A 275 7.28 24.86 -16.50
CA GLN A 275 6.28 25.92 -16.28
C GLN A 275 6.21 26.42 -14.83
N LEU A 276 6.81 25.69 -13.89
CA LEU A 276 6.80 26.02 -12.47
C LEU A 276 7.93 26.97 -12.09
N THR A 277 7.55 28.08 -11.44
CA THR A 277 8.48 28.99 -10.77
C THR A 277 9.07 28.36 -9.50
N ALA A 278 10.18 28.91 -8.98
CA ALA A 278 10.78 28.45 -7.73
C ALA A 278 9.80 28.52 -6.53
N GLU A 279 9.03 29.61 -6.45
CA GLU A 279 8.00 29.81 -5.40
C GLU A 279 6.90 28.74 -5.48
N GLU A 280 6.46 28.37 -6.69
CA GLU A 280 5.48 27.31 -6.87
C GLU A 280 6.04 25.94 -6.49
N ILE A 281 7.31 25.68 -6.80
CA ILE A 281 7.99 24.44 -6.37
C ILE A 281 8.03 24.36 -4.85
N ASP A 282 8.35 25.45 -4.16
CA ASP A 282 8.35 25.49 -2.69
C ASP A 282 6.95 25.20 -2.12
N ILE A 283 5.90 25.76 -2.73
CA ILE A 283 4.49 25.49 -2.35
C ILE A 283 4.16 24.01 -2.53
N PHE A 284 4.49 23.41 -3.68
CA PHE A 284 4.18 22.02 -3.95
C PHE A 284 5.05 21.04 -3.16
N ARG A 285 6.27 21.43 -2.82
CA ARG A 285 7.14 20.71 -1.88
C ARG A 285 6.50 20.64 -0.51
N GLN A 286 6.00 21.77 0.01
CA GLN A 286 5.29 21.81 1.28
C GLN A 286 3.99 20.99 1.22
N TYR A 287 3.27 21.07 0.11
CA TYR A 287 2.05 20.29 -0.12
C TYR A 287 2.29 18.78 -0.10
N TYR A 288 3.41 18.33 -0.68
CA TYR A 288 3.86 16.93 -0.60
C TYR A 288 4.19 16.55 0.84
N LEU A 289 5.06 17.32 1.52
CA LEU A 289 5.52 17.00 2.88
C LEU A 289 4.37 16.91 3.89
N GLU A 290 3.38 17.82 3.80
CA GLU A 290 2.19 17.78 4.65
C GLU A 290 1.41 16.47 4.50
N ARG A 291 1.28 15.97 3.26
CA ARG A 291 0.56 14.72 2.95
C ARG A 291 1.35 13.48 3.29
N ALA A 292 2.64 13.49 3.02
CA ALA A 292 3.52 12.37 3.30
C ALA A 292 3.66 12.16 4.82
N LEU A 293 3.83 13.23 5.59
CA LEU A 293 4.10 13.15 7.03
C LEU A 293 2.84 13.06 7.90
N GLY A 294 1.64 13.37 7.38
CA GLY A 294 0.40 13.27 8.15
C GLY A 294 0.38 14.15 9.41
N GLY A 295 1.10 15.27 9.40
CA GLY A 295 1.26 16.16 10.56
C GLY A 295 2.37 15.78 11.54
N GLN A 296 3.10 14.69 11.30
CA GLN A 296 4.30 14.35 12.06
C GLN A 296 5.52 15.14 11.55
N ALA A 297 6.58 15.22 12.36
CA ALA A 297 7.84 15.80 11.96
C ALA A 297 8.91 14.70 11.87
N ALA A 298 9.52 14.54 10.70
CA ALA A 298 10.63 13.59 10.51
C ALA A 298 11.91 14.03 11.27
N GLY A 299 12.03 15.31 11.60
CA GLY A 299 13.24 15.88 12.21
C GLY A 299 14.42 15.83 11.23
N CYS A 300 15.59 15.41 11.71
CA CYS A 300 16.80 15.27 10.89
C CYS A 300 16.93 13.88 10.22
N LYS A 301 15.89 13.04 10.28
CA LYS A 301 15.90 11.69 9.71
C LYS A 301 15.71 11.72 8.20
N THR A 302 16.27 10.72 7.52
CA THR A 302 15.98 10.45 6.11
C THR A 302 14.54 9.94 5.98
N ILE A 303 13.74 10.59 5.14
CA ILE A 303 12.37 10.18 4.84
C ILE A 303 12.40 9.06 3.81
N VAL A 304 11.65 7.98 4.04
CA VAL A 304 11.46 6.91 3.05
C VAL A 304 10.00 6.88 2.62
N ASP A 305 9.75 7.20 1.36
CA ASP A 305 8.44 7.08 0.69
C ASP A 305 8.47 5.87 -0.23
N ALA A 306 7.71 4.84 0.13
CA ALA A 306 7.71 3.57 -0.60
C ALA A 306 6.32 3.33 -1.17
N HIS A 307 6.10 3.78 -2.39
CA HIS A 307 4.83 3.63 -3.08
C HIS A 307 5.08 2.99 -4.45
N PRO A 308 4.57 1.76 -4.73
CA PRO A 308 4.95 1.01 -5.91
C PRO A 308 4.84 1.81 -7.21
N LEU A 309 3.63 2.20 -7.61
CA LEU A 309 3.41 2.95 -8.85
C LEU A 309 3.87 4.42 -8.76
N GLY A 310 4.40 4.86 -7.61
CA GLY A 310 5.05 6.16 -7.46
C GLY A 310 6.30 6.30 -8.32
N CYS A 311 6.89 5.18 -8.79
CA CYS A 311 8.02 5.20 -9.73
C CYS A 311 7.73 5.97 -11.03
N LEU A 312 6.47 6.02 -11.47
CA LEU A 312 6.08 6.79 -12.66
C LEU A 312 6.28 8.29 -12.43
N GLU A 313 6.25 8.73 -11.16
CA GLU A 313 6.32 10.14 -10.77
C GLU A 313 7.70 10.57 -10.24
N PHE A 314 8.74 9.73 -10.41
CA PHE A 314 10.09 10.07 -9.96
C PHE A 314 10.64 11.36 -10.57
N GLY A 315 10.22 11.73 -11.79
CA GLY A 315 10.56 13.01 -12.39
C GLY A 315 10.01 14.22 -11.60
N LEU A 316 8.76 14.13 -11.11
CA LEU A 316 8.19 15.14 -10.21
C LEU A 316 8.96 15.18 -8.89
N ALA A 317 9.23 14.02 -8.31
CA ALA A 317 9.98 13.92 -7.06
C ALA A 317 11.37 14.56 -7.18
N GLN A 318 12.07 14.37 -8.30
CA GLN A 318 13.37 14.99 -8.58
C GLN A 318 13.28 16.52 -8.70
N ILE A 319 12.18 17.06 -9.25
CA ILE A 319 11.97 18.52 -9.30
C ILE A 319 11.71 19.09 -7.91
N LEU A 320 10.91 18.39 -7.09
CA LEU A 320 10.64 18.85 -5.73
C LEU A 320 11.86 18.69 -4.84
N PHE A 321 12.63 17.61 -5.00
CA PHE A 321 13.75 17.25 -4.14
C PHE A 321 14.96 16.86 -5.01
N PRO A 322 15.80 17.84 -5.41
CA PRO A 322 16.87 17.57 -6.38
C PRO A 322 17.95 16.60 -5.92
N GLU A 323 18.14 16.45 -4.60
CA GLU A 323 19.06 15.48 -3.99
C GLU A 323 18.40 14.15 -3.62
N ALA A 324 17.12 13.94 -3.96
CA ALA A 324 16.43 12.69 -3.63
C ALA A 324 17.11 11.48 -4.27
N LYS A 325 17.05 10.36 -3.55
CA LYS A 325 17.49 9.05 -4.03
C LYS A 325 16.28 8.24 -4.45
N PHE A 326 16.45 7.46 -5.49
CA PHE A 326 15.39 6.65 -6.09
C PHE A 326 15.82 5.19 -6.09
N VAL A 327 14.92 4.31 -5.68
CA VAL A 327 15.08 2.86 -5.74
C VAL A 327 13.92 2.28 -6.52
N PHE A 328 14.24 1.52 -7.57
CA PHE A 328 13.24 0.76 -8.32
C PHE A 328 13.41 -0.73 -8.07
N MET A 329 12.33 -1.39 -7.65
CA MET A 329 12.26 -2.82 -7.45
C MET A 329 11.94 -3.55 -8.74
N SER A 330 12.91 -4.34 -9.22
CA SER A 330 12.77 -5.32 -10.29
C SER A 330 12.49 -6.69 -9.68
N ARG A 331 11.41 -7.36 -10.09
CA ARG A 331 11.07 -8.73 -9.71
C ARG A 331 10.51 -9.43 -10.92
N HIS A 332 10.72 -10.75 -11.03
CA HIS A 332 10.24 -11.54 -12.15
C HIS A 332 8.78 -11.17 -12.51
N PRO A 333 8.51 -10.79 -13.77
CA PRO A 333 7.24 -10.20 -14.17
C PRO A 333 6.05 -11.14 -13.94
N LEU A 334 6.24 -12.45 -14.10
CA LEU A 334 5.20 -13.44 -13.86
C LEU A 334 4.98 -13.75 -12.36
N ASP A 335 6.03 -13.66 -11.52
CA ASP A 335 5.83 -13.76 -10.06
C ASP A 335 5.07 -12.53 -9.57
N THR A 336 5.44 -11.37 -10.07
CA THR A 336 4.76 -10.10 -9.78
C THR A 336 3.31 -10.13 -10.26
N ALA A 337 3.04 -10.68 -11.44
CA ALA A 337 1.68 -10.84 -11.96
C ALA A 337 0.83 -11.77 -11.08
N LEU A 338 1.36 -12.94 -10.72
CA LEU A 338 0.69 -13.89 -9.83
C LEU A 338 0.39 -13.26 -8.47
N ALA A 339 1.37 -12.58 -7.90
CA ALA A 339 1.22 -11.85 -6.64
C ALA A 339 0.14 -10.77 -6.72
N ASN A 340 0.07 -10.02 -7.82
CA ASN A 340 -1.00 -9.05 -8.04
C ASN A 340 -2.37 -9.71 -8.14
N VAL A 341 -2.50 -10.81 -8.88
CA VAL A 341 -3.77 -11.55 -8.97
C VAL A 341 -4.20 -12.03 -7.58
N ALA A 342 -3.24 -12.52 -6.78
CA ALA A 342 -3.46 -13.08 -5.45
C ALA A 342 -3.44 -12.08 -4.28
N SER A 343 -3.28 -10.77 -4.52
CA SER A 343 -3.26 -9.77 -3.43
C SER A 343 -4.66 -9.40 -2.94
N ASN A 344 -4.74 -8.62 -1.85
CA ASN A 344 -6.02 -8.20 -1.27
C ASN A 344 -6.90 -7.48 -2.32
N VAL A 345 -8.19 -7.86 -2.34
CA VAL A 345 -9.17 -7.39 -3.33
C VAL A 345 -9.90 -6.12 -2.92
N LEU A 346 -9.99 -5.80 -1.63
CA LEU A 346 -10.80 -4.68 -1.14
C LEU A 346 -10.07 -3.33 -1.10
N ASN A 347 -8.74 -3.33 -1.09
CA ASN A 347 -7.95 -2.08 -1.06
C ASN A 347 -7.79 -1.44 -2.46
N GLY A 348 -8.56 -1.93 -3.45
CA GLY A 348 -8.36 -1.61 -4.85
C GLY A 348 -7.11 -2.28 -5.42
N ASN A 349 -7.16 -2.66 -6.68
CA ASN A 349 -6.01 -2.94 -7.55
C ASN A 349 -6.56 -3.31 -8.93
N GLY A 350 -7.23 -2.36 -9.59
CA GLY A 350 -7.95 -2.64 -10.83
C GLY A 350 -7.07 -3.27 -11.91
N LEU A 351 -5.77 -2.97 -11.91
CA LEU A 351 -4.80 -3.54 -12.85
C LEU A 351 -4.74 -5.07 -12.78
N ALA A 352 -4.95 -5.67 -11.60
CA ALA A 352 -4.83 -7.11 -11.37
C ALA A 352 -6.05 -7.91 -11.86
N SER A 353 -7.11 -7.24 -12.31
CA SER A 353 -8.34 -7.91 -12.76
C SER A 353 -8.22 -8.51 -14.16
N ARG A 354 -7.20 -8.14 -14.95
CA ARG A 354 -7.02 -8.66 -16.31
C ARG A 354 -5.55 -8.83 -16.69
N ALA A 355 -5.26 -9.86 -17.47
CA ALA A 355 -3.90 -10.19 -17.90
C ALA A 355 -3.26 -9.09 -18.78
N ASP A 356 -4.04 -8.52 -19.70
CA ASP A 356 -3.59 -7.44 -20.58
C ASP A 356 -3.24 -6.17 -19.81
N TRP A 357 -4.01 -5.87 -18.75
CA TRP A 357 -3.77 -4.71 -17.88
C TRP A 357 -2.49 -4.85 -17.05
N ILE A 358 -2.27 -6.02 -16.44
CA ILE A 358 -1.01 -6.33 -15.74
C ILE A 358 0.17 -6.16 -16.69
N ALA A 359 0.09 -6.75 -17.88
CA ALA A 359 1.17 -6.71 -18.85
C ALA A 359 1.47 -5.29 -19.35
N GLN A 360 0.43 -4.51 -19.69
CA GLN A 360 0.60 -3.14 -20.16
C GLN A 360 1.22 -2.24 -19.08
N ALA A 361 0.73 -2.30 -17.85
CA ALA A 361 1.30 -1.56 -16.73
C ALA A 361 2.75 -1.97 -16.46
N THR A 362 3.05 -3.28 -16.49
CA THR A 362 4.42 -3.79 -16.32
C THR A 362 5.36 -3.20 -17.35
N ARG A 363 5.00 -3.24 -18.65
CA ARG A 363 5.85 -2.66 -19.71
C ARG A 363 6.07 -1.16 -19.52
N ALA A 364 5.02 -0.41 -19.24
CA ALA A 364 5.11 1.04 -19.03
C ALA A 364 6.04 1.37 -17.85
N VAL A 365 5.87 0.67 -16.72
CA VAL A 365 6.68 0.85 -15.52
C VAL A 365 8.16 0.54 -15.77
N TYR A 366 8.49 -0.56 -16.46
CA TYR A 366 9.87 -0.90 -16.79
C TYR A 366 10.48 0.07 -17.83
N SER A 367 9.70 0.56 -18.81
CA SER A 367 10.17 1.58 -19.77
C SER A 367 10.50 2.88 -19.04
N SER A 368 9.58 3.35 -18.19
CA SER A 368 9.73 4.55 -17.35
C SER A 368 10.98 4.46 -16.46
N ALA A 369 11.14 3.35 -15.72
CA ALA A 369 12.26 3.16 -14.82
C ALA A 369 13.61 3.10 -15.54
N THR A 370 13.67 2.43 -16.69
CA THR A 370 14.89 2.37 -17.51
C THR A 370 15.25 3.75 -18.08
N HIS A 371 14.27 4.50 -18.55
CA HIS A 371 14.47 5.88 -18.99
C HIS A 371 14.98 6.78 -17.85
N TYR A 372 14.34 6.71 -16.68
CA TYR A 372 14.79 7.45 -15.50
C TYR A 372 16.20 7.06 -15.08
N ALA A 373 16.55 5.77 -15.05
CA ALA A 373 17.90 5.31 -14.72
C ALA A 373 18.96 5.92 -15.65
N GLY A 374 18.66 6.01 -16.95
CA GLY A 374 19.56 6.64 -17.93
C GLY A 374 19.73 8.16 -17.75
N LYS A 375 18.71 8.85 -17.19
CA LYS A 375 18.72 10.31 -16.97
C LYS A 375 19.25 10.71 -15.59
N LEU A 376 18.87 9.96 -14.55
CA LEU A 376 19.15 10.25 -13.14
C LEU A 376 20.53 9.75 -12.68
N GLY A 377 21.14 8.80 -13.41
CA GLY A 377 22.46 8.26 -13.07
C GLY A 377 22.52 7.76 -11.62
N ASP A 378 23.52 8.21 -10.86
CA ASP A 378 23.80 7.81 -9.47
C ASP A 378 22.68 8.17 -8.46
N ALA A 379 21.66 8.92 -8.87
CA ALA A 379 20.47 9.13 -8.04
C ALA A 379 19.50 7.93 -8.08
N MET A 380 19.58 7.06 -9.10
CA MET A 380 18.69 5.92 -9.29
C MET A 380 19.41 4.59 -9.07
N HIS A 381 18.86 3.74 -8.20
CA HIS A 381 19.30 2.36 -7.98
C HIS A 381 18.23 1.37 -8.45
N MET A 382 18.58 0.49 -9.37
CA MET A 382 17.71 -0.60 -9.83
C MET A 382 18.02 -1.83 -8.99
N GLN A 383 17.12 -2.18 -8.06
CA GLN A 383 17.28 -3.31 -7.14
C GLN A 383 16.58 -4.55 -7.70
N SER A 384 17.34 -5.61 -7.96
CA SER A 384 16.78 -6.95 -8.19
C SER A 384 16.26 -7.52 -6.87
N TYR A 385 14.98 -7.91 -6.84
CA TYR A 385 14.38 -8.67 -5.76
C TYR A 385 15.09 -10.02 -5.60
N GLU A 386 15.49 -10.60 -6.73
CA GLU A 386 16.18 -11.88 -6.75
C GLU A 386 17.55 -11.81 -6.09
N ALA A 387 18.33 -10.77 -6.39
CA ALA A 387 19.57 -10.48 -5.68
C ALA A 387 19.32 -10.31 -4.18
N LEU A 388 18.32 -9.49 -3.83
CA LEU A 388 18.04 -9.08 -2.45
C LEU A 388 17.75 -10.27 -1.54
N VAL A 389 16.97 -11.24 -1.98
CA VAL A 389 16.64 -12.41 -1.13
C VAL A 389 17.68 -13.53 -1.21
N GLN A 390 18.52 -13.57 -2.25
CA GLN A 390 19.61 -14.55 -2.37
C GLN A 390 20.86 -14.13 -1.60
N SER A 391 21.16 -12.82 -1.56
CA SER A 391 22.33 -12.26 -0.89
C SER A 391 21.93 -11.03 -0.04
N PRO A 392 21.08 -11.21 0.99
CA PRO A 392 20.48 -10.10 1.73
C PRO A 392 21.50 -9.17 2.36
N ASP A 393 22.54 -9.70 3.01
CA ASP A 393 23.53 -8.88 3.71
C ASP A 393 24.23 -7.89 2.76
N SER A 394 24.63 -8.34 1.57
CA SER A 394 25.32 -7.47 0.59
C SER A 394 24.36 -6.49 -0.08
N GLU A 395 23.16 -6.94 -0.43
CA GLU A 395 22.18 -6.07 -1.11
C GLU A 395 21.60 -5.02 -0.17
N ILE A 396 21.36 -5.36 1.10
CA ILE A 396 20.93 -4.41 2.12
C ILE A 396 22.03 -3.37 2.38
N ALA A 397 23.30 -3.77 2.40
CA ALA A 397 24.41 -2.83 2.52
C ALA A 397 24.46 -1.84 1.34
N LYS A 398 24.28 -2.31 0.10
CA LYS A 398 24.19 -1.45 -1.10
C LYS A 398 23.00 -0.50 -1.03
N LEU A 399 21.83 -0.97 -0.58
CA LEU A 399 20.63 -0.14 -0.40
C LEU A 399 20.84 0.98 0.62
N LEU A 400 21.49 0.68 1.75
CA LEU A 400 21.82 1.67 2.77
C LEU A 400 22.83 2.70 2.23
N GLU A 401 23.89 2.25 1.57
CA GLU A 401 24.90 3.12 0.95
C GLU A 401 24.27 4.07 -0.07
N HIS A 402 23.46 3.56 -1.01
CA HIS A 402 22.74 4.37 -2.00
C HIS A 402 21.82 5.41 -1.34
N SER A 403 21.16 5.01 -0.25
CA SER A 403 20.27 5.86 0.55
C SER A 403 21.01 6.90 1.40
N GLY A 404 22.35 6.92 1.37
CA GLY A 404 23.17 7.81 2.19
C GLY A 404 23.08 7.50 3.69
N LEU A 405 22.87 6.23 4.04
CA LEU A 405 22.75 5.73 5.40
C LEU A 405 23.97 4.87 5.75
N ASP A 406 24.46 5.01 6.99
CA ASP A 406 25.48 4.11 7.51
C ASP A 406 24.91 2.70 7.70
N PHE A 407 25.77 1.69 7.66
CA PHE A 407 25.34 0.33 7.92
C PHE A 407 24.82 0.15 9.35
N GLN A 408 23.64 -0.45 9.50
CA GLN A 408 23.08 -0.87 10.79
C GLN A 408 22.57 -2.31 10.70
N GLU A 409 23.07 -3.17 11.60
CA GLU A 409 22.72 -4.59 11.64
C GLU A 409 21.21 -4.84 11.82
N ALA A 410 20.50 -3.92 12.48
CA ALA A 410 19.04 -4.00 12.65
C ALA A 410 18.28 -4.08 11.31
N CYS A 411 18.84 -3.54 10.22
CA CYS A 411 18.25 -3.58 8.88
C CYS A 411 18.29 -4.98 8.24
N LEU A 412 19.17 -5.88 8.70
CA LEU A 412 19.23 -7.27 8.25
C LEU A 412 18.04 -8.10 8.74
N THR A 413 17.34 -7.62 9.78
CA THR A 413 16.20 -8.31 10.39
C THR A 413 14.96 -7.40 10.33
N PRO A 414 14.40 -7.14 9.13
CA PRO A 414 13.14 -6.40 9.01
C PRO A 414 12.02 -7.13 9.75
N ASN A 415 10.99 -6.39 10.19
CA ASN A 415 9.81 -7.04 10.76
C ASN A 415 9.14 -7.88 9.66
N PRO A 416 8.79 -9.15 9.93
CA PRO A 416 8.00 -9.92 8.99
C PRO A 416 6.60 -9.30 8.87
N LEU A 417 5.96 -9.46 7.71
CA LEU A 417 4.55 -9.09 7.53
C LEU A 417 3.64 -9.93 8.44
N CYS A 418 4.06 -11.17 8.75
CA CYS A 418 3.39 -12.03 9.71
C CYS A 418 4.37 -12.98 10.42
N VAL A 419 4.20 -13.17 11.73
CA VAL A 419 4.91 -14.21 12.49
C VAL A 419 4.07 -15.48 12.46
N ILE A 420 4.24 -16.31 11.44
CA ILE A 420 3.64 -17.65 11.38
C ILE A 420 4.64 -18.60 10.73
N ASP A 421 4.87 -19.74 11.37
CA ASP A 421 5.88 -20.76 11.02
C ASP A 421 5.68 -21.40 9.62
N ASN A 422 4.58 -21.10 8.93
CA ASN A 422 4.27 -21.62 7.60
C ASN A 422 4.35 -20.52 6.52
N VAL A 423 5.54 -20.33 5.96
CA VAL A 423 5.79 -19.57 4.72
C VAL A 423 5.04 -20.17 3.52
N ALA A 424 4.69 -21.47 3.59
CA ALA A 424 4.19 -22.28 2.49
C ALA A 424 2.84 -21.85 1.85
N ALA A 425 2.10 -20.88 2.42
CA ALA A 425 0.74 -20.57 1.96
C ALA A 425 0.54 -19.18 1.32
N LYS A 426 1.60 -18.40 1.04
CA LYS A 426 1.41 -16.96 0.81
C LYS A 426 1.99 -16.45 -0.52
N LEU A 427 1.20 -16.62 -1.58
CA LEU A 427 1.43 -15.94 -2.87
C LEU A 427 1.59 -14.42 -2.65
N GLY A 428 2.62 -13.85 -3.26
CA GLY A 428 2.86 -12.41 -3.23
C GLY A 428 3.50 -11.88 -1.95
N HIS A 429 3.92 -12.73 -1.02
CA HIS A 429 4.74 -12.26 0.09
C HIS A 429 6.12 -11.79 -0.40
N GLU A 430 6.54 -10.65 0.16
CA GLU A 430 7.83 -10.02 -0.11
C GLU A 430 8.65 -10.14 1.18
N GLU A 431 9.45 -11.20 1.33
CA GLU A 431 10.25 -11.46 2.53
C GLU A 431 11.68 -11.82 2.14
N LEU A 432 12.63 -11.71 3.08
CA LEU A 432 14.02 -12.17 2.91
C LEU A 432 14.11 -13.70 2.90
N SER A 433 13.44 -14.34 1.95
CA SER A 433 13.45 -15.78 1.74
C SER A 433 13.46 -16.11 0.25
N PRO A 434 14.42 -16.93 -0.23
CA PRO A 434 14.41 -17.48 -1.59
C PRO A 434 13.12 -18.24 -1.94
N ASP A 435 12.40 -18.76 -0.94
CA ASP A 435 11.14 -19.48 -1.14
C ASP A 435 10.02 -18.59 -1.69
N THR A 436 10.21 -17.26 -1.72
CA THR A 436 9.25 -16.32 -2.32
C THR A 436 9.41 -16.15 -3.84
N GLN A 437 10.35 -16.88 -4.46
CA GLN A 437 10.67 -16.81 -5.89
C GLN A 437 10.09 -18.00 -6.67
N GLY A 438 9.75 -17.78 -7.94
CA GLY A 438 9.46 -18.86 -8.89
C GLY A 438 8.11 -19.54 -8.70
N HIS A 439 7.23 -19.01 -7.84
CA HIS A 439 5.86 -19.51 -7.66
C HIS A 439 5.07 -19.50 -8.98
N TRP A 440 5.34 -18.52 -9.85
CA TRP A 440 4.73 -18.44 -11.18
C TRP A 440 4.85 -19.71 -12.00
N LYS A 441 5.93 -20.50 -11.82
CA LYS A 441 6.15 -21.75 -12.58
C LYS A 441 5.06 -22.78 -12.32
N THR A 442 4.49 -22.79 -11.12
CA THR A 442 3.36 -23.68 -10.80
C THR A 442 2.06 -23.23 -11.47
N TYR A 443 1.96 -21.94 -11.82
CA TYR A 443 0.82 -21.29 -12.48
C TYR A 443 1.11 -20.96 -13.95
N GLU A 444 2.09 -21.61 -14.58
CA GLU A 444 2.58 -21.25 -15.92
C GLU A 444 1.45 -21.26 -16.97
N ALA A 445 0.57 -22.26 -16.92
CA ALA A 445 -0.57 -22.37 -17.84
C ALA A 445 -1.58 -21.23 -17.63
N GLU A 446 -1.89 -20.91 -16.38
CA GLU A 446 -2.81 -19.85 -15.99
C GLU A 446 -2.28 -18.43 -16.29
N LEU A 447 -0.95 -18.26 -16.29
CA LEU A 447 -0.26 -17.00 -16.56
C LEU A 447 0.13 -16.82 -18.03
N ALA A 448 -0.07 -17.83 -18.89
CA ALA A 448 0.23 -17.73 -20.32
C ALA A 448 -0.39 -16.49 -21.00
N PRO A 449 -1.64 -16.06 -20.70
CA PRO A 449 -2.19 -14.81 -21.25
C PRO A 449 -1.42 -13.56 -20.83
N VAL A 450 -0.84 -13.52 -19.62
CA VAL A 450 0.01 -12.41 -19.16
C VAL A 450 1.32 -12.42 -19.92
N ALA A 451 1.96 -13.59 -20.04
CA ALA A 451 3.21 -13.76 -20.78
C ALA A 451 3.07 -13.32 -22.24
N GLU A 452 2.00 -13.76 -22.92
CA GLU A 452 1.70 -13.33 -24.30
C GLU A 452 1.52 -11.82 -24.38
N ALA A 453 0.72 -11.23 -23.48
CA ALA A 453 0.45 -9.80 -23.46
C ALA A 453 1.69 -8.95 -23.14
N LEU A 454 2.68 -9.48 -22.39
CA LEU A 454 3.97 -8.82 -22.15
C LEU A 454 4.83 -8.73 -23.42
N GLY A 455 4.62 -9.63 -24.38
CA GLY A 455 5.44 -9.78 -25.59
C GLY A 455 6.06 -11.16 -25.75
N GLY A 456 5.59 -12.15 -24.99
CA GLY A 456 6.03 -13.54 -25.01
C GLY A 456 7.46 -13.72 -24.50
N ASP A 457 8.04 -14.89 -24.83
CA ASP A 457 9.39 -15.29 -24.40
C ASP A 457 10.46 -14.25 -24.72
N ARG A 458 10.32 -13.54 -25.84
CA ARG A 458 11.27 -12.48 -26.23
C ARG A 458 11.36 -11.39 -25.16
N TRP A 459 10.22 -10.94 -24.63
CA TRP A 459 10.20 -9.88 -23.63
C TRP A 459 10.68 -10.42 -22.27
N ILE A 460 10.24 -11.61 -21.89
CA ILE A 460 10.63 -12.25 -20.63
C ILE A 460 12.14 -12.52 -20.59
N SER A 461 12.74 -13.09 -21.64
CA SER A 461 14.18 -13.32 -21.67
C SER A 461 15.01 -12.03 -21.73
N ALA A 462 14.47 -10.96 -22.33
CA ALA A 462 15.11 -9.65 -22.26
C ALA A 462 15.09 -9.10 -20.83
N TRP A 463 13.98 -9.29 -20.11
CA TRP A 463 13.90 -8.97 -18.68
C TRP A 463 14.88 -9.82 -17.85
N GLU A 464 14.98 -11.13 -18.09
CA GLU A 464 15.92 -12.00 -17.37
C GLU A 464 17.37 -11.55 -17.55
N THR A 465 17.74 -11.18 -18.78
CA THR A 465 19.08 -10.64 -19.09
C THR A 465 19.31 -9.30 -18.38
N PHE A 466 18.28 -8.45 -18.32
CA PHE A 466 18.33 -7.17 -17.61
C PHE A 466 18.52 -7.38 -16.10
N ASP A 467 17.72 -8.26 -15.48
CA ASP A 467 17.79 -8.54 -14.05
C ASP A 467 19.09 -9.25 -13.66
N GLU A 468 19.62 -10.14 -14.51
CA GLU A 468 20.94 -10.76 -14.32
C GLU A 468 22.06 -9.71 -14.27
N ALA A 469 21.96 -8.61 -15.03
CA ALA A 469 22.92 -7.52 -15.00
C ALA A 469 22.84 -6.65 -13.72
N LEU A 470 21.74 -6.76 -12.95
CA LEU A 470 21.59 -6.07 -11.66
C LEU A 470 22.19 -6.87 -10.48
N ARG A 471 22.36 -8.19 -10.63
CA ARG A 471 22.92 -9.10 -9.63
C ARG A 471 24.45 -9.01 -9.62
#